data_AF-A0A9P0TCP1-F1
#
_entry.id   AF-A0A9P0TCP1-F1
#
_cell.length_a   1.000
_cell.length_b   1.000
_cell.length_c   1.000
_cell.angle_alpha   90.00
_cell.angle_beta   90.00
_cell.angle_gamma   90.00
#
_symmetry.space_group_name_H-M   'P 1'
#
loop_
_entity.id
_entity.type
_entity.pdbx_description
1 polymer ?
#
loop_
_entity_poly.entity_id
_entity_poly.type
_entity_poly.pdbx_seq_one_letter_code
_entity_poly.pdbx_strand_id
1 'polypeptide(L)'
;MLEAFNILTESMYDKGDAHLLTHGKFTANYSDGADELKQAIDFNATDFNSTVANQLKQDIGETAASKTTEKLKPFMKEMVEICSNYLAQFAEYNKDKGPAFKFLVKTMKTKGAQQLYQKGKAKRTYGKAATELEDAKGVESDHDDPNLSQEIHSALSKLVEGQTPADLKEDMKGTLDICSKYLSQCAVDEIERGPAFDLLIKELEKNGQEPFTPQYSGLPTRFVAAYTLKSAPGLSSSTPDPTTAPVFLDPLHKAVDTVTPKNLKKDMNEVIERCANYLSAFIRDRDKAMQALLQVMKNNPKNEVVKRNNYLMTYDIGAKEIETSPLIMPYMPIKDIADEAKEHLTNDVEKVTPPDLKIAMKGGVAGERYPLNFLAAIKKSLGSKSLFKYKAFGQTYADGADVLKYSGPLESDPKAENLECEIAAEIERGVPPQLSPTMAIEISATMETAAKHLAKVGMEKGEALEHLVNLMKDQGESPMGLVQGYQQSYNDGARRIELSKSLATDKVDKGTYESLLEKFNGLVEAKPNNEYAKVMP
;
A
#
# COMPACT_ATOMS: atom_id res chain seq x y z
N MET A 1 -22.80 -3.94 -10.08
CA MET A 1 -21.61 -4.64 -9.58
C MET A 1 -21.94 -5.78 -8.63
N LEU A 2 -22.66 -5.57 -7.52
CA LEU A 2 -23.03 -6.67 -6.59
C LEU A 2 -23.70 -7.89 -7.26
N GLU A 3 -24.64 -7.66 -8.17
CA GLU A 3 -25.30 -8.76 -8.91
C GLU A 3 -24.31 -9.55 -9.79
N ALA A 4 -23.37 -8.88 -10.46
CA ALA A 4 -22.32 -9.55 -11.23
C ALA A 4 -21.35 -10.33 -10.33
N PHE A 5 -21.01 -9.80 -9.15
CA PHE A 5 -20.19 -10.49 -8.15
C PHE A 5 -20.87 -11.77 -7.65
N ASN A 6 -22.16 -11.71 -7.33
CA ASN A 6 -22.92 -12.87 -6.89
C ASN A 6 -22.96 -13.94 -7.99
N ILE A 7 -23.27 -13.56 -9.24
CA ILE A 7 -23.27 -14.48 -10.37
C ILE A 7 -21.89 -15.12 -10.58
N LEU A 8 -20.81 -14.35 -10.50
CA LEU A 8 -19.45 -14.85 -10.65
C LEU A 8 -19.13 -15.89 -9.57
N THR A 9 -19.30 -15.54 -8.29
CA THR A 9 -18.99 -16.44 -7.17
C THR A 9 -19.89 -17.68 -7.16
N GLU A 10 -21.18 -17.56 -7.46
CA GLU A 10 -22.08 -18.72 -7.65
C GLU A 10 -21.65 -19.62 -8.81
N SER A 11 -21.21 -19.04 -9.93
CA SER A 11 -20.69 -19.82 -11.06
C SER A 11 -19.41 -20.58 -10.70
N MET A 12 -18.57 -20.00 -9.85
CA MET A 12 -17.39 -20.66 -9.32
C MET A 12 -17.78 -21.80 -8.36
N TYR A 13 -18.73 -21.59 -7.45
CA TYR A 13 -19.24 -22.69 -6.59
C TYR A 13 -19.83 -23.84 -7.39
N ASP A 14 -20.57 -23.56 -8.47
CA ASP A 14 -21.12 -24.61 -9.34
C ASP A 14 -20.02 -25.44 -10.01
N LYS A 15 -18.87 -24.83 -10.31
CA LYS A 15 -17.70 -25.51 -10.87
C LYS A 15 -16.92 -26.29 -9.79
N GLY A 16 -17.06 -25.89 -8.53
CA GLY A 16 -16.73 -26.71 -7.37
C GLY A 16 -15.24 -27.03 -7.21
N ASP A 17 -14.95 -28.31 -6.98
CA ASP A 17 -13.60 -28.84 -6.77
C ASP A 17 -12.72 -28.88 -8.02
N ALA A 18 -13.23 -28.41 -9.17
CA ALA A 18 -12.43 -28.31 -10.38
C ALA A 18 -11.21 -27.40 -10.15
N HIS A 19 -10.08 -27.77 -10.75
CA HIS A 19 -8.85 -27.01 -10.63
C HIS A 19 -9.03 -25.59 -11.17
N LEU A 20 -8.66 -24.58 -10.37
CA LEU A 20 -8.67 -23.17 -10.80
C LEU A 20 -7.26 -22.71 -11.14
N LEU A 21 -6.30 -22.86 -10.22
CA LEU A 21 -4.93 -22.38 -10.46
C LEU A 21 -3.88 -23.14 -9.64
N THR A 22 -2.66 -23.17 -10.17
CA THR A 22 -1.43 -23.52 -9.45
C THR A 22 -0.43 -22.38 -9.59
N HIS A 23 0.13 -21.91 -8.48
CA HIS A 23 1.17 -20.88 -8.46
C HIS A 23 2.21 -21.23 -7.40
N GLY A 24 3.42 -21.59 -7.82
CA GLY A 24 4.41 -22.18 -6.92
C GLY A 24 3.90 -23.48 -6.28
N LYS A 25 3.94 -23.56 -4.96
CA LYS A 25 3.38 -24.63 -4.11
C LYS A 25 1.90 -24.42 -3.78
N PHE A 26 1.31 -23.28 -4.12
CA PHE A 26 -0.09 -22.99 -3.89
C PHE A 26 -0.96 -23.60 -4.99
N THR A 27 -2.06 -24.22 -4.58
CA THR A 27 -3.09 -24.78 -5.46
C THR A 27 -4.46 -24.42 -4.91
N ALA A 28 -5.37 -23.99 -5.78
CA ALA A 28 -6.75 -23.70 -5.43
C ALA A 28 -7.73 -24.31 -6.46
N ASN A 29 -8.91 -24.67 -5.99
CA ASN A 29 -10.06 -25.00 -6.83
C ASN A 29 -11.01 -23.79 -6.97
N TYR A 30 -12.10 -23.94 -7.73
CA TYR A 30 -13.05 -22.84 -7.94
C TYR A 30 -13.82 -22.48 -6.66
N SER A 31 -14.16 -23.46 -5.80
CA SER A 31 -14.77 -23.20 -4.50
C SER A 31 -13.87 -22.40 -3.56
N ASP A 32 -12.59 -22.76 -3.45
CA ASP A 32 -11.58 -22.05 -2.66
C ASP A 32 -11.49 -20.58 -3.13
N GLY A 33 -11.43 -20.36 -4.45
CA GLY A 33 -11.40 -19.01 -5.03
C GLY A 33 -12.68 -18.23 -4.73
N ALA A 34 -13.85 -18.86 -4.75
CA ALA A 34 -15.12 -18.21 -4.44
C ALA A 34 -15.23 -17.84 -2.96
N ASP A 35 -14.79 -18.72 -2.07
CA ASP A 35 -14.74 -18.49 -0.62
C ASP A 35 -13.81 -17.31 -0.30
N GLU A 36 -12.62 -17.29 -0.91
CA GLU A 36 -11.64 -16.21 -0.75
C GLU A 36 -12.20 -14.86 -1.23
N LEU A 37 -12.86 -14.82 -2.40
CA LEU A 37 -13.53 -13.60 -2.89
C LEU A 37 -14.63 -13.11 -1.93
N LYS A 38 -15.40 -14.01 -1.32
CA LYS A 38 -16.48 -13.62 -0.38
C LYS A 38 -15.96 -13.19 0.99
N GLN A 39 -14.78 -13.66 1.39
CA GLN A 39 -14.14 -13.28 2.66
C GLN A 39 -13.28 -12.02 2.54
N ALA A 40 -12.98 -11.59 1.31
CA ALA A 40 -12.21 -10.38 1.03
C ALA A 40 -12.84 -9.15 1.69
N ILE A 41 -12.04 -8.45 2.50
CA ILE A 41 -12.42 -7.17 3.11
C ILE A 41 -12.30 -6.03 2.08
N ASP A 42 -11.34 -6.16 1.16
CA ASP A 42 -11.15 -5.29 0.00
C ASP A 42 -10.60 -6.10 -1.19
N PHE A 43 -10.75 -5.56 -2.40
CA PHE A 43 -10.21 -6.16 -3.63
C PHE A 43 -8.96 -5.43 -4.13
N ASN A 44 -8.20 -4.77 -3.23
CA ASN A 44 -7.01 -4.05 -3.64
C ASN A 44 -5.88 -4.98 -4.04
N ALA A 45 -5.63 -5.05 -5.35
CA ALA A 45 -4.57 -5.86 -5.93
C ALA A 45 -3.48 -4.95 -6.52
N THR A 46 -2.36 -4.83 -5.81
CA THR A 46 -1.16 -4.11 -6.23
C THR A 46 0.04 -5.03 -6.40
N ASP A 47 0.02 -6.19 -5.75
CA ASP A 47 1.13 -7.13 -5.65
C ASP A 47 0.82 -8.47 -6.33
N PHE A 48 0.24 -8.44 -7.53
CA PHE A 48 -0.12 -9.65 -8.27
C PHE A 48 0.84 -9.97 -9.42
N ASN A 49 0.89 -11.25 -9.78
CA ASN A 49 1.54 -11.71 -11.00
C ASN A 49 0.59 -11.56 -12.19
N SER A 50 0.98 -10.78 -13.22
CA SER A 50 0.11 -10.46 -14.35
C SER A 50 -0.23 -11.68 -15.21
N THR A 51 0.66 -12.68 -15.26
CA THR A 51 0.44 -13.91 -16.02
C THR A 51 -0.63 -14.77 -15.34
N VAL A 52 -0.55 -14.90 -14.01
CA VAL A 52 -1.58 -15.59 -13.20
C VAL A 52 -2.92 -14.84 -13.27
N ALA A 53 -2.92 -13.51 -13.19
CA ALA A 53 -4.12 -12.70 -13.31
C ALA A 53 -4.81 -12.89 -14.66
N ASN A 54 -4.06 -12.90 -15.77
CA ASN A 54 -4.63 -13.12 -17.09
C ASN A 54 -5.23 -14.51 -17.27
N GLN A 55 -4.58 -15.55 -16.72
CA GLN A 55 -5.12 -16.91 -16.70
C GLN A 55 -6.44 -16.96 -15.93
N LEU A 56 -6.46 -16.40 -14.72
CA LEU A 56 -7.67 -16.32 -13.90
C LEU A 56 -8.79 -15.53 -14.59
N LYS A 57 -8.45 -14.41 -15.23
CA LYS A 57 -9.40 -13.57 -15.96
C LYS A 57 -10.12 -14.36 -17.05
N GLN A 58 -9.37 -15.19 -17.79
CA GLN A 58 -9.96 -16.08 -18.79
C GLN A 58 -10.84 -17.15 -18.10
N ASP A 59 -10.29 -17.88 -17.14
CA ASP A 59 -10.92 -19.05 -16.53
C ASP A 59 -12.21 -18.73 -15.78
N ILE A 60 -12.24 -17.64 -15.00
CA ILE A 60 -13.44 -17.23 -14.26
C ILE A 60 -14.42 -16.48 -15.17
N GLY A 61 -13.91 -15.78 -16.18
CA GLY A 61 -14.73 -15.13 -17.21
C GLY A 61 -15.54 -16.13 -18.03
N GLU A 62 -14.91 -17.20 -18.50
CA GLU A 62 -15.59 -18.31 -19.19
C GLU A 62 -16.62 -19.00 -18.28
N THR A 63 -16.28 -19.16 -17.00
CA THR A 63 -17.15 -19.80 -16.01
C THR A 63 -18.45 -19.00 -15.77
N ALA A 64 -18.36 -17.67 -15.70
CA ALA A 64 -19.53 -16.80 -15.50
C ALA A 64 -20.33 -16.50 -16.79
N ALA A 65 -19.77 -16.76 -17.98
CA ALA A 65 -20.34 -16.34 -19.25
C ALA A 65 -21.77 -16.84 -19.48
N SER A 66 -22.04 -18.10 -19.12
CA SER A 66 -23.35 -18.75 -19.36
C SER A 66 -24.49 -18.15 -18.52
N LYS A 67 -24.17 -17.55 -17.37
CA LYS A 67 -25.14 -16.92 -16.46
C LYS A 67 -25.18 -15.40 -16.59
N THR A 68 -24.33 -14.82 -17.42
CA THR A 68 -24.23 -13.37 -17.61
C THR A 68 -25.21 -12.90 -18.68
N THR A 69 -26.21 -12.10 -18.28
CA THR A 69 -27.14 -11.48 -19.22
C THR A 69 -26.49 -10.34 -20.00
N GLU A 70 -27.03 -9.97 -21.17
CA GLU A 70 -26.51 -8.86 -22.00
C GLU A 70 -26.35 -7.55 -21.21
N LYS A 71 -27.31 -7.24 -20.33
CA LYS A 71 -27.27 -6.03 -19.49
C LYS A 71 -26.15 -6.05 -18.46
N LEU A 72 -25.72 -7.25 -18.04
CA LEU A 72 -24.69 -7.43 -17.03
C LEU A 72 -23.29 -7.61 -17.62
N LYS A 73 -23.13 -7.79 -18.94
CA LYS A 73 -21.83 -8.01 -19.58
C LYS A 73 -20.76 -6.96 -19.24
N PRO A 74 -21.05 -5.64 -19.27
CA PRO A 74 -20.03 -4.64 -18.92
C PRO A 74 -19.57 -4.78 -17.47
N PHE A 75 -20.52 -4.96 -16.54
CA PHE A 75 -20.26 -5.14 -15.11
C PHE A 75 -19.53 -6.46 -14.81
N MET A 76 -19.88 -7.54 -15.53
CA MET A 76 -19.20 -8.83 -15.38
C MET A 76 -17.76 -8.75 -15.87
N LYS A 77 -17.49 -8.07 -17.00
CA LYS A 77 -16.12 -7.88 -17.50
C LYS A 77 -15.25 -7.18 -16.46
N GLU A 78 -15.76 -6.14 -15.82
CA GLU A 78 -15.07 -5.42 -14.75
C GLU A 78 -14.89 -6.28 -13.49
N MET A 79 -15.94 -7.01 -13.08
CA MET A 79 -15.88 -7.90 -11.92
C MET A 79 -14.85 -9.02 -12.09
N VAL A 80 -14.81 -9.63 -13.27
CA VAL A 80 -13.82 -10.65 -13.65
C VAL A 80 -12.40 -10.09 -13.57
N GLU A 81 -12.19 -8.84 -13.99
CA GLU A 81 -10.89 -8.18 -13.89
C GLU A 81 -10.46 -7.91 -12.44
N ILE A 82 -11.36 -7.36 -11.61
CA ILE A 82 -11.09 -7.09 -10.19
C ILE A 82 -10.80 -8.40 -9.45
N CYS A 83 -11.67 -9.39 -9.60
CA CYS A 83 -11.57 -10.68 -8.91
C CYS A 83 -10.33 -11.47 -9.37
N SER A 84 -9.99 -11.44 -10.66
CA SER A 84 -8.79 -12.13 -11.17
C SER A 84 -7.50 -11.51 -10.66
N ASN A 85 -7.40 -10.17 -10.62
CA ASN A 85 -6.23 -9.49 -10.05
C ASN A 85 -6.09 -9.78 -8.54
N TYR A 86 -7.20 -9.74 -7.79
CA TYR A 86 -7.21 -10.06 -6.37
C TYR A 86 -6.79 -11.52 -6.11
N LEU A 87 -7.39 -12.48 -6.81
CA LEU A 87 -7.04 -13.90 -6.68
C LEU A 87 -5.59 -14.17 -7.09
N ALA A 88 -5.04 -13.44 -8.07
CA ALA A 88 -3.64 -13.52 -8.44
C ALA A 88 -2.72 -12.98 -7.34
N GLN A 89 -3.09 -11.88 -6.67
CA GLN A 89 -2.36 -11.38 -5.50
C GLN A 89 -2.43 -12.39 -4.34
N PHE A 90 -3.61 -12.96 -4.09
CA PHE A 90 -3.77 -13.99 -3.08
C PHE A 90 -2.90 -15.21 -3.38
N ALA A 91 -2.88 -15.68 -4.63
CA ALA A 91 -2.00 -16.75 -5.05
C ALA A 91 -0.52 -16.40 -4.86
N GLU A 92 -0.12 -15.17 -5.20
CA GLU A 92 1.25 -14.66 -4.99
C GLU A 92 1.67 -14.71 -3.51
N TYR A 93 0.83 -14.23 -2.59
CA TYR A 93 1.08 -14.29 -1.15
C TYR A 93 1.15 -15.70 -0.58
N ASN A 94 0.56 -16.68 -1.27
CA ASN A 94 0.50 -18.06 -0.83
C ASN A 94 1.44 -18.98 -1.61
N LYS A 95 2.19 -18.50 -2.60
CA LYS A 95 2.95 -19.35 -3.54
C LYS A 95 3.93 -20.31 -2.87
N ASP A 96 4.41 -20.00 -1.67
CA ASP A 96 5.31 -20.87 -0.90
C ASP A 96 4.59 -21.71 0.19
N LYS A 97 3.29 -21.51 0.38
CA LYS A 97 2.45 -22.09 1.43
C LYS A 97 1.74 -23.38 0.95
N GLY A 98 2.52 -24.40 0.64
CA GLY A 98 2.04 -25.71 0.20
C GLY A 98 1.49 -26.63 1.32
N PRO A 99 1.21 -27.92 1.02
CA PRO A 99 0.73 -28.89 2.00
C PRO A 99 1.64 -29.06 3.21
N ALA A 100 2.97 -29.04 3.03
CA ALA A 100 3.93 -29.11 4.14
C ALA A 100 3.82 -27.89 5.07
N PHE A 101 3.59 -26.69 4.53
CA PHE A 101 3.34 -25.48 5.31
C PHE A 101 2.08 -25.61 6.16
N LYS A 102 0.96 -26.04 5.57
CA LYS A 102 -0.29 -26.26 6.31
C LYS A 102 -0.11 -27.29 7.44
N PHE A 103 0.67 -28.34 7.20
CA PHE A 103 1.03 -29.34 8.22
C PHE A 103 1.87 -28.74 9.35
N LEU A 104 2.90 -27.97 9.03
CA LEU A 104 3.76 -27.31 10.01
C LEU A 104 2.94 -26.39 10.93
N VAL A 105 2.17 -25.46 10.34
CA VAL A 105 1.32 -24.51 11.07
C VAL A 105 0.33 -25.24 11.99
N LYS A 106 -0.35 -26.27 11.47
CA LYS A 106 -1.25 -27.12 12.28
C LYS A 106 -0.51 -27.73 13.48
N THR A 107 0.70 -28.26 13.25
CA THR A 107 1.52 -28.87 14.31
C THR A 107 1.95 -27.82 15.34
N MET A 108 2.35 -26.62 14.92
CA MET A 108 2.70 -25.50 15.80
C MET A 108 1.52 -25.11 16.70
N LYS A 109 0.30 -25.02 16.15
CA LYS A 109 -0.92 -24.74 16.91
C LYS A 109 -1.18 -25.76 18.03
N THR A 110 -0.84 -27.04 17.83
CA THR A 110 -1.00 -28.06 18.89
C THR A 110 -0.09 -27.82 20.11
N LYS A 111 1.04 -27.14 19.92
CA LYS A 111 1.97 -26.73 20.99
C LYS A 111 1.82 -25.24 21.32
N GLY A 112 0.68 -24.63 21.01
CA GLY A 112 0.53 -23.19 20.85
C GLY A 112 1.00 -22.31 22.02
N ALA A 113 0.91 -22.78 23.26
CA ALA A 113 1.35 -22.04 24.46
C ALA A 113 2.85 -22.15 24.75
N GLN A 114 3.54 -23.13 24.15
CA GLN A 114 4.98 -23.33 24.37
C GLN A 114 5.78 -22.24 23.66
N GLN A 115 6.86 -21.81 24.30
CA GLN A 115 7.76 -20.81 23.74
C GLN A 115 8.53 -21.41 22.55
N LEU A 116 8.55 -20.69 21.43
CA LEU A 116 9.34 -21.05 20.26
C LEU A 116 10.72 -20.40 20.34
N TYR A 117 10.78 -19.09 20.58
CA TYR A 117 12.03 -18.34 20.71
C TYR A 117 11.87 -17.12 21.62
N GLN A 118 13.00 -16.57 22.07
CA GLN A 118 13.07 -15.25 22.70
C GLN A 118 14.40 -14.59 22.38
N LYS A 119 14.34 -13.36 21.85
CA LYS A 119 15.51 -12.54 21.55
C LYS A 119 15.23 -11.09 21.94
N GLY A 120 16.01 -10.55 22.87
CA GLY A 120 15.77 -9.22 23.41
C GLY A 120 14.33 -9.08 23.93
N LYS A 121 13.58 -8.12 23.39
CA LYS A 121 12.15 -7.90 23.69
C LYS A 121 11.19 -8.76 22.86
N ALA A 122 11.66 -9.36 21.76
CA ALA A 122 10.85 -10.24 20.94
C ALA A 122 10.69 -11.62 21.59
N LYS A 123 9.46 -12.05 21.77
CA LYS A 123 9.13 -13.36 22.35
C LYS A 123 7.92 -13.95 21.64
N ARG A 124 8.08 -15.15 21.09
CA ARG A 124 6.99 -15.87 20.41
C ARG A 124 6.75 -17.24 21.01
N THR A 125 5.48 -17.60 21.08
CA THR A 125 5.03 -18.98 21.28
C THR A 125 4.79 -19.63 19.92
N TYR A 126 4.73 -20.95 19.86
CA TYR A 126 4.38 -21.66 18.63
C TYR A 126 3.02 -21.21 18.07
N GLY A 127 2.05 -20.90 18.94
CA GLY A 127 0.71 -20.48 18.52
C GLY A 127 0.72 -19.11 17.85
N LYS A 128 1.42 -18.13 18.44
CA LYS A 128 1.57 -16.80 17.84
C LYS A 128 2.34 -16.86 16.52
N ALA A 129 3.45 -17.59 16.50
CA ALA A 129 4.25 -17.78 15.28
C ALA A 129 3.45 -18.48 14.17
N ALA A 130 2.58 -19.43 14.51
CA ALA A 130 1.69 -20.07 13.54
C ALA A 130 0.70 -19.08 12.91
N THR A 131 0.10 -18.20 13.72
CA THR A 131 -0.78 -17.13 13.23
C THR A 131 -0.01 -16.14 12.36
N GLU A 132 1.19 -15.71 12.76
CA GLU A 132 2.02 -14.82 11.95
C GLU A 132 2.35 -15.41 10.58
N LEU A 133 2.66 -16.72 10.51
CA LEU A 133 2.89 -17.40 9.23
C LEU A 133 1.62 -17.48 8.35
N GLU A 134 0.47 -17.75 8.95
CA GLU A 134 -0.81 -17.79 8.22
C GLU A 134 -1.15 -16.43 7.62
N ASP A 135 -1.05 -15.37 8.43
CA ASP A 135 -1.41 -13.99 8.05
C ASP A 135 -0.37 -13.31 7.13
N ALA A 136 0.81 -13.94 6.94
CA ALA A 136 1.91 -13.39 6.17
C ALA A 136 1.55 -13.18 4.68
N LYS A 137 1.85 -11.99 4.13
CA LYS A 137 1.75 -11.66 2.70
C LYS A 137 2.97 -12.16 1.92
N GLY A 138 3.18 -13.47 1.91
CA GLY A 138 4.45 -14.11 1.53
C GLY A 138 5.32 -14.41 2.74
N VAL A 139 6.24 -15.37 2.58
CA VAL A 139 7.15 -15.83 3.66
C VAL A 139 8.62 -15.72 3.27
N GLU A 140 8.90 -15.03 2.17
CA GLU A 140 10.25 -14.70 1.78
C GLU A 140 10.86 -13.71 2.77
N SER A 141 12.15 -13.86 3.02
CA SER A 141 12.90 -13.04 3.97
C SER A 141 14.19 -12.53 3.35
N ASP A 142 14.55 -11.29 3.68
CA ASP A 142 15.72 -10.60 3.14
C ASP A 142 16.61 -9.95 4.21
N HIS A 143 16.23 -10.04 5.49
CA HIS A 143 16.99 -9.50 6.62
C HIS A 143 16.72 -10.27 7.93
N ASP A 144 16.67 -11.60 7.84
CA ASP A 144 16.65 -12.43 9.04
C ASP A 144 17.95 -12.31 9.85
N ASP A 145 17.91 -12.78 11.10
CA ASP A 145 19.14 -13.00 11.86
C ASP A 145 19.52 -14.47 11.69
N PRO A 146 20.66 -14.79 11.06
CA PRO A 146 21.02 -16.18 10.74
C PRO A 146 21.10 -17.10 11.95
N ASN A 147 21.50 -16.58 13.12
CA ASN A 147 21.61 -17.39 14.33
C ASN A 147 20.24 -17.69 14.91
N LEU A 148 19.35 -16.69 14.97
CA LEU A 148 17.97 -16.88 15.42
C LEU A 148 17.19 -17.75 14.45
N SER A 149 17.35 -17.53 13.14
CA SER A 149 16.76 -18.35 12.08
C SER A 149 17.15 -19.82 12.24
N GLN A 150 18.43 -20.12 12.50
CA GLN A 150 18.89 -21.48 12.76
C GLN A 150 18.33 -22.09 14.06
N GLU A 151 18.19 -21.28 15.12
CA GLU A 151 17.55 -21.70 16.37
C GLU A 151 16.08 -22.09 16.14
N ILE A 152 15.32 -21.21 15.46
CA ILE A 152 13.92 -21.44 15.10
C ILE A 152 13.82 -22.68 14.21
N HIS A 153 14.65 -22.80 13.17
CA HIS A 153 14.67 -23.96 12.29
C HIS A 153 14.85 -25.26 13.07
N SER A 154 15.78 -25.27 14.02
CA SER A 154 16.06 -26.45 14.86
C SER A 154 14.87 -26.80 15.76
N ALA A 155 14.17 -25.80 16.32
CA ALA A 155 12.98 -25.98 17.13
C ALA A 155 11.78 -26.48 16.32
N LEU A 156 11.59 -25.97 15.09
CA LEU A 156 10.53 -26.41 14.18
C LEU A 156 10.82 -27.82 13.63
N SER A 157 12.08 -28.13 13.31
CA SER A 157 12.50 -29.47 12.87
C SER A 157 12.14 -30.54 13.91
N LYS A 158 12.50 -30.31 15.18
CA LYS A 158 12.14 -31.19 16.30
C LYS A 158 10.63 -31.31 16.50
N LEU A 159 9.88 -30.22 16.26
CA LEU A 159 8.44 -30.20 16.39
C LEU A 159 7.76 -31.17 15.40
N VAL A 160 8.26 -31.26 14.17
CA VAL A 160 7.66 -32.09 13.10
C VAL A 160 8.34 -33.47 12.94
N GLU A 161 9.45 -33.69 13.65
CA GLU A 161 10.20 -34.94 13.64
C GLU A 161 9.30 -36.14 13.95
N GLY A 162 9.35 -37.18 13.10
CA GLY A 162 8.54 -38.39 13.24
C GLY A 162 7.04 -38.21 12.95
N GLN A 163 6.57 -36.99 12.69
CA GLN A 163 5.15 -36.69 12.41
C GLN A 163 4.90 -36.33 10.94
N THR A 164 5.91 -35.83 10.22
CA THR A 164 5.78 -35.48 8.80
C THR A 164 5.49 -36.71 7.93
N PRO A 165 4.40 -36.71 7.13
CA PRO A 165 4.13 -37.74 6.13
C PRO A 165 5.29 -37.94 5.16
N ALA A 166 5.49 -39.18 4.68
CA ALA A 166 6.66 -39.54 3.88
C ALA A 166 6.75 -38.75 2.57
N ASP A 167 5.61 -38.49 1.93
CA ASP A 167 5.42 -37.69 0.72
C ASP A 167 5.72 -36.20 0.91
N LEU A 168 5.64 -35.69 2.15
CA LEU A 168 5.90 -34.28 2.47
C LEU A 168 7.31 -34.01 3.00
N LYS A 169 8.15 -35.03 3.20
CA LYS A 169 9.46 -34.86 3.86
C LYS A 169 10.41 -33.91 3.14
N GLU A 170 10.46 -33.96 1.81
CA GLU A 170 11.34 -33.09 1.05
C GLU A 170 10.82 -31.65 1.04
N ASP A 171 9.52 -31.47 0.79
CA ASP A 171 8.88 -30.16 0.82
C ASP A 171 9.00 -29.49 2.20
N MET A 172 8.86 -30.29 3.28
CA MET A 172 9.01 -29.83 4.66
C MET A 172 10.38 -29.22 4.94
N LYS A 173 11.48 -29.70 4.35
CA LYS A 173 12.80 -29.07 4.52
C LYS A 173 12.80 -27.63 4.03
N GLY A 174 12.26 -27.42 2.83
CA GLY A 174 12.12 -26.08 2.25
C GLY A 174 11.16 -25.21 3.07
N THR A 175 10.04 -25.76 3.52
CA THR A 175 9.09 -25.05 4.40
C THR A 175 9.72 -24.62 5.72
N LEU A 176 10.52 -25.47 6.36
CA LEU A 176 11.19 -25.14 7.62
C LEU A 176 12.17 -24.00 7.45
N ASP A 177 12.97 -24.00 6.37
CA ASP A 177 13.94 -22.94 6.05
C ASP A 177 13.28 -21.57 5.82
N ILE A 178 12.26 -21.51 4.97
CA ILE A 178 11.58 -20.23 4.68
C ILE A 178 10.82 -19.71 5.90
N CYS A 179 10.13 -20.59 6.65
CA CYS A 179 9.37 -20.17 7.83
C CYS A 179 10.28 -19.71 8.96
N SER A 180 11.45 -20.35 9.15
CA SER A 180 12.38 -19.94 10.20
C SER A 180 13.01 -18.59 9.91
N LYS A 181 13.37 -18.31 8.65
CA LYS A 181 13.89 -17.01 8.21
C LYS A 181 12.83 -15.93 8.39
N TYR A 182 11.62 -16.16 7.90
CA TYR A 182 10.50 -15.23 8.08
C TYR A 182 10.23 -14.90 9.55
N LEU A 183 10.11 -15.92 10.41
CA LEU A 183 9.85 -15.70 11.85
C LEU A 183 11.01 -14.99 12.55
N SER A 184 12.25 -15.25 12.13
CA SER A 184 13.40 -14.50 12.61
C SER A 184 13.35 -13.04 12.15
N GLN A 185 12.91 -12.78 10.92
CA GLN A 185 12.71 -11.42 10.43
C GLN A 185 11.64 -10.69 11.25
N CYS A 186 10.50 -11.33 11.55
CA CYS A 186 9.48 -10.75 12.43
C CYS A 186 10.05 -10.35 13.80
N ALA A 187 10.97 -11.16 14.35
CA ALA A 187 11.65 -10.82 15.59
C ALA A 187 12.57 -9.60 15.45
N VAL A 188 13.32 -9.52 14.35
CA VAL A 188 14.17 -8.36 14.02
C VAL A 188 13.30 -7.12 13.88
N ASP A 189 12.21 -7.18 13.12
CA ASP A 189 11.23 -6.11 12.94
C ASP A 189 10.66 -5.63 14.26
N GLU A 190 10.22 -6.52 15.13
CA GLU A 190 9.68 -6.15 16.44
C GLU A 190 10.74 -5.48 17.33
N ILE A 191 11.98 -5.96 17.28
CA ILE A 191 13.10 -5.35 18.01
C ILE A 191 13.38 -3.95 17.46
N GLU A 192 13.37 -3.80 16.14
CA GLU A 192 13.83 -2.60 15.44
C GLU A 192 12.77 -1.51 15.29
N ARG A 193 11.51 -1.90 15.06
CA ARG A 193 10.41 -1.07 14.54
C ARG A 193 9.20 -1.01 15.48
N GLY A 194 9.41 -1.12 16.79
CA GLY A 194 8.33 -1.03 17.79
C GLY A 194 7.66 0.35 17.89
N PRO A 195 6.81 0.60 18.91
CA PRO A 195 5.97 1.80 19.00
C PRO A 195 6.69 3.15 18.90
N ALA A 196 7.95 3.22 19.33
CA ALA A 196 8.77 4.43 19.18
C ALA A 196 9.14 4.72 17.71
N PHE A 197 9.38 3.68 16.90
CA PHE A 197 9.61 3.82 15.45
C PHE A 197 8.34 4.29 14.75
N ASP A 198 7.19 3.70 15.05
CA ASP A 198 5.91 4.14 14.47
C ASP A 198 5.63 5.62 14.76
N LEU A 199 5.90 6.08 15.99
CA LEU A 199 5.77 7.49 16.36
C LEU A 199 6.74 8.38 15.56
N LEU A 200 8.00 7.96 15.42
CA LEU A 200 8.99 8.68 14.63
C LEU A 200 8.57 8.82 13.17
N ILE A 201 8.18 7.72 12.53
CA ILE A 201 7.69 7.72 11.15
C ILE A 201 6.48 8.64 11.00
N LYS A 202 5.51 8.53 11.90
CA LYS A 202 4.31 9.39 11.87
C LYS A 202 4.64 10.87 11.95
N GLU A 203 5.56 11.29 12.83
CA GLU A 203 5.94 12.70 12.93
C GLU A 203 6.78 13.20 11.76
N LEU A 204 7.64 12.33 11.20
CA LEU A 204 8.37 12.65 9.97
C LEU A 204 7.40 12.83 8.79
N GLU A 205 6.38 11.99 8.66
CA GLU A 205 5.37 12.10 7.60
C GLU A 205 4.46 13.31 7.79
N LYS A 206 3.99 13.56 9.01
CA LYS A 206 3.15 14.71 9.37
C LYS A 206 3.82 16.03 9.01
N ASN A 207 5.14 16.12 9.22
CA ASN A 207 5.95 17.30 8.89
C ASN A 207 6.80 17.05 7.64
N GLY A 208 6.32 16.22 6.71
CA GLY A 208 7.12 15.66 5.61
C GLY A 208 7.76 16.66 4.66
N GLN A 209 7.21 17.88 4.60
CA GLN A 209 7.73 18.97 3.76
C GLN A 209 8.90 19.73 4.38
N GLU A 210 9.14 19.56 5.68
CA GLU A 210 10.25 20.24 6.34
C GLU A 210 11.59 19.69 5.85
N PRO A 211 12.59 20.57 5.68
CA PRO A 211 13.96 20.14 5.41
C PRO A 211 14.43 19.14 6.46
N PHE A 212 15.11 18.10 6.01
CA PHE A 212 15.73 17.12 6.90
C PHE A 212 17.25 17.24 6.85
N THR A 213 17.85 16.83 5.73
CA THR A 213 19.26 17.04 5.43
C THR A 213 19.42 17.54 3.99
N PRO A 214 19.09 18.81 3.71
CA PRO A 214 19.05 19.35 2.34
C PRO A 214 20.42 19.33 1.63
N GLN A 215 21.52 19.21 2.39
CA GLN A 215 22.86 19.00 1.84
C GLN A 215 23.04 17.63 1.16
N TYR A 216 22.18 16.65 1.46
CA TYR A 216 22.17 15.34 0.83
C TYR A 216 20.95 15.22 -0.09
N SER A 217 21.20 15.19 -1.40
CA SER A 217 20.16 15.13 -2.43
C SER A 217 19.25 13.91 -2.32
N GLY A 218 19.73 12.82 -1.71
CA GLY A 218 18.96 11.59 -1.45
C GLY A 218 18.05 11.63 -0.22
N LEU A 219 18.20 12.60 0.69
CA LEU A 219 17.39 12.76 1.91
C LEU A 219 17.04 14.23 2.19
N PRO A 220 16.46 14.97 1.23
CA PRO A 220 16.30 16.42 1.36
C PRO A 220 15.21 16.81 2.37
N THR A 221 14.18 15.97 2.55
CA THR A 221 13.01 16.26 3.39
C THR A 221 12.69 15.12 4.35
N ARG A 222 11.90 15.43 5.39
CA ARG A 222 11.46 14.44 6.38
C ARG A 222 10.65 13.31 5.77
N PHE A 223 9.87 13.60 4.73
CA PHE A 223 9.11 12.58 4.02
C PHE A 223 10.02 11.54 3.37
N VAL A 224 11.08 11.97 2.67
CA VAL A 224 12.02 11.06 2.01
C VAL A 224 12.75 10.21 3.05
N ALA A 225 13.09 10.78 4.21
CA ALA A 225 13.65 10.03 5.33
C ALA A 225 12.67 8.98 5.87
N ALA A 226 11.40 9.32 6.10
CA ALA A 226 10.38 8.38 6.55
C ALA A 226 10.18 7.23 5.55
N TYR A 227 10.08 7.54 4.26
CA TYR A 227 9.96 6.54 3.20
C TYR A 227 11.18 5.61 3.19
N THR A 228 12.39 6.17 3.25
CA THR A 228 13.64 5.39 3.24
C THR A 228 13.74 4.45 4.44
N LEU A 229 13.32 4.88 5.63
CA LEU A 229 13.32 4.08 6.85
C LEU A 229 12.26 2.96 6.82
N LYS A 230 11.05 3.25 6.31
CA LYS A 230 9.98 2.26 6.14
C LYS A 230 10.35 1.18 5.13
N SER A 231 10.99 1.58 4.03
CA SER A 231 11.38 0.68 2.94
C SER A 231 12.69 -0.06 3.20
N ALA A 232 13.39 0.25 4.30
CA ALA A 232 14.60 -0.45 4.69
C ALA A 232 14.32 -1.96 4.82
N PRO A 233 15.22 -2.85 4.36
CA PRO A 233 15.12 -4.27 4.68
C PRO A 233 15.22 -4.43 6.20
N GLY A 234 16.37 -4.19 6.80
CA GLY A 234 16.53 -3.99 8.25
C GLY A 234 17.24 -2.68 8.54
N LEU A 235 17.05 -2.14 9.74
CA LEU A 235 17.75 -0.92 10.17
C LEU A 235 19.15 -1.24 10.71
N SER A 236 19.41 -2.48 11.16
CA SER A 236 20.74 -2.90 11.63
C SER A 236 21.54 -3.72 10.59
N SER A 237 21.02 -3.91 9.37
CA SER A 237 21.66 -4.73 8.35
C SER A 237 22.88 -4.08 7.68
N SER A 238 23.11 -2.78 7.94
CA SER A 238 24.10 -1.97 7.24
C SER A 238 25.10 -1.34 8.22
N THR A 239 26.39 -1.36 7.86
CA THR A 239 27.43 -0.71 8.66
C THR A 239 27.35 0.80 8.50
N PRO A 240 27.14 1.59 9.57
CA PRO A 240 27.07 3.05 9.48
C PRO A 240 28.42 3.65 9.08
N ASP A 241 28.39 4.87 8.54
CA ASP A 241 29.58 5.70 8.42
C ASP A 241 29.71 6.59 9.66
N PRO A 242 30.77 6.43 10.47
CA PRO A 242 30.97 7.19 11.70
C PRO A 242 30.96 8.71 11.51
N THR A 243 31.29 9.18 10.30
CA THR A 243 31.39 10.61 9.97
C THR A 243 30.02 11.22 9.70
N THR A 244 29.12 10.47 9.06
CA THR A 244 27.81 10.98 8.61
C THR A 244 26.66 10.58 9.55
N ALA A 245 26.79 9.52 10.34
CA ALA A 245 25.78 9.11 11.33
C ALA A 245 25.35 10.24 12.28
N PRO A 246 26.25 11.07 12.85
CA PRO A 246 25.85 12.18 13.71
C PRO A 246 25.00 13.25 13.01
N VAL A 247 25.12 13.37 11.68
CA VAL A 247 24.37 14.36 10.89
C VAL A 247 22.87 14.05 10.86
N PHE A 248 22.49 12.79 11.02
CA PHE A 248 21.09 12.35 11.01
C PHE A 248 20.48 12.25 12.42
N LEU A 249 21.30 12.11 13.48
CA LEU A 249 20.82 12.03 14.87
C LEU A 249 20.03 13.29 15.27
N ASP A 250 20.63 14.47 15.10
CA ASP A 250 20.02 15.74 15.53
C ASP A 250 18.68 16.04 14.85
N PRO A 251 18.54 15.91 13.51
CA PRO A 251 17.25 16.06 12.83
C PRO A 251 16.18 15.07 13.30
N LEU A 252 16.54 13.81 13.56
CA LEU A 252 15.61 12.80 14.07
C LEU A 252 15.16 13.11 15.49
N HIS A 253 16.08 13.50 16.38
CA HIS A 253 15.74 13.97 17.73
C HIS A 253 14.78 15.15 17.68
N LYS A 254 15.10 16.19 16.90
CA LYS A 254 14.23 17.38 16.77
C LYS A 254 12.83 17.05 16.26
N ALA A 255 12.68 16.04 15.41
CA ALA A 255 11.38 15.64 14.88
C ALA A 255 10.42 15.10 15.95
N VAL A 256 10.94 14.54 17.05
CA VAL A 256 10.13 13.81 18.04
C VAL A 256 10.30 14.25 19.50
N ASP A 257 11.26 15.12 19.80
CA ASP A 257 11.61 15.50 21.19
C ASP A 257 10.41 16.06 21.97
N THR A 258 9.53 16.82 21.31
CA THR A 258 8.35 17.44 21.93
C THR A 258 7.13 16.52 22.03
N VAL A 259 7.10 15.41 21.29
CA VAL A 259 5.95 14.50 21.23
C VAL A 259 6.21 13.14 21.89
N THR A 260 7.47 12.81 22.17
CA THR A 260 7.86 11.51 22.72
C THR A 260 7.37 11.36 24.17
N PRO A 261 6.48 10.39 24.46
CA PRO A 261 6.03 10.13 25.82
C PRO A 261 7.19 9.70 26.74
N LYS A 262 7.12 10.05 28.03
CA LYS A 262 8.19 9.73 29.01
C LYS A 262 8.53 8.24 29.06
N ASN A 263 7.52 7.37 28.96
CA ASN A 263 7.69 5.91 28.98
C ASN A 263 8.33 5.35 27.70
N LEU A 264 8.37 6.11 26.60
CA LEU A 264 9.01 5.72 25.34
C LEU A 264 10.37 6.39 25.13
N LYS A 265 10.83 7.27 26.03
CA LYS A 265 12.04 8.08 25.80
C LYS A 265 13.31 7.25 25.59
N LYS A 266 13.46 6.16 26.35
CA LYS A 266 14.60 5.25 26.17
C LYS A 266 14.55 4.56 24.81
N ASP A 267 13.43 3.92 24.50
CA ASP A 267 13.21 3.23 23.23
C ASP A 267 13.34 4.16 22.02
N MET A 268 12.88 5.40 22.14
CA MET A 268 13.00 6.42 21.09
C MET A 268 14.46 6.77 20.81
N ASN A 269 15.30 6.92 21.85
CA ASN A 269 16.72 7.18 21.63
C ASN A 269 17.41 6.02 20.89
N GLU A 270 17.11 4.77 21.28
CA GLU A 270 17.65 3.58 20.60
C GLU A 270 17.17 3.50 19.14
N VAL A 271 15.90 3.84 18.87
CA VAL A 271 15.35 3.90 17.51
C VAL A 271 16.01 5.01 16.69
N ILE A 272 16.19 6.21 17.24
CA ILE A 272 16.83 7.33 16.54
C ILE A 272 18.26 6.97 16.16
N GLU A 273 19.02 6.37 17.07
CA GLU A 273 20.38 5.94 16.80
C GLU A 273 20.44 4.92 15.65
N ARG A 274 19.55 3.92 15.68
CA ARG A 274 19.46 2.91 14.62
C ARG A 274 19.07 3.51 13.28
N CYS A 275 18.06 4.39 13.26
CA CYS A 275 17.62 5.10 12.06
C CYS A 275 18.73 6.00 11.49
N ALA A 276 19.45 6.75 12.33
CA ALA A 276 20.56 7.59 11.90
C ALA A 276 21.69 6.77 11.27
N ASN A 277 22.04 5.64 11.90
CA ASN A 277 23.03 4.71 11.39
C ASN A 277 22.65 4.15 10.01
N TYR A 278 21.38 3.75 9.85
CA TYR A 278 20.87 3.27 8.56
C TYR A 278 20.90 4.36 7.48
N LEU A 279 20.41 5.57 7.78
CA LEU A 279 20.39 6.69 6.82
C LEU A 279 21.80 7.12 6.40
N SER A 280 22.77 7.04 7.33
CA SER A 280 24.19 7.25 7.05
C SER A 280 24.74 6.22 6.06
N ALA A 281 24.50 4.93 6.29
CA ALA A 281 24.91 3.88 5.36
C ALA A 281 24.22 4.07 3.99
N PHE A 282 22.93 4.38 3.99
CA PHE A 282 22.15 4.63 2.78
C PHE A 282 22.75 5.75 1.93
N ILE A 283 23.04 6.92 2.50
CA ILE A 283 23.64 8.04 1.75
C ILE A 283 25.05 7.71 1.24
N ARG A 284 25.88 7.03 2.04
CA ARG A 284 27.23 6.63 1.63
C ARG A 284 27.20 5.74 0.38
N ASP A 285 26.27 4.80 0.34
CA ASP A 285 26.27 3.71 -0.65
C ASP A 285 25.42 4.06 -1.87
N ARG A 286 24.30 4.76 -1.69
CA ARG A 286 23.33 5.11 -2.74
C ARG A 286 23.95 5.81 -3.94
N ASP A 287 24.72 6.87 -3.72
CA ASP A 287 25.23 7.68 -4.83
C ASP A 287 26.22 6.88 -5.69
N LYS A 288 27.01 6.00 -5.05
CA LYS A 288 27.90 5.07 -5.75
C LYS A 288 27.12 3.98 -6.49
N ALA A 289 26.03 3.46 -5.91
CA ALA A 289 25.09 2.56 -6.58
C ALA A 289 24.55 3.18 -7.86
N MET A 290 24.01 4.39 -7.73
CA MET A 290 23.33 5.08 -8.80
C MET A 290 24.30 5.39 -9.94
N GLN A 291 25.52 5.79 -9.61
CA GLN A 291 26.58 5.98 -10.60
C GLN A 291 26.94 4.67 -11.34
N ALA A 292 27.11 3.57 -10.61
CA ALA A 292 27.40 2.27 -11.20
C ALA A 292 26.24 1.80 -12.12
N LEU A 293 24.99 1.92 -11.65
CA LEU A 293 23.78 1.60 -12.41
C LEU A 293 23.68 2.44 -13.68
N LEU A 294 23.80 3.78 -13.57
CA LEU A 294 23.78 4.68 -14.71
C LEU A 294 24.87 4.36 -15.72
N GLN A 295 26.07 3.99 -15.26
CA GLN A 295 27.17 3.62 -16.12
C GLN A 295 26.84 2.34 -16.92
N VAL A 296 26.30 1.30 -16.27
CA VAL A 296 25.85 0.06 -16.94
C VAL A 296 24.78 0.36 -17.97
N MET A 297 23.77 1.16 -17.58
CA MET A 297 22.64 1.48 -18.44
C MET A 297 23.08 2.27 -19.69
N LYS A 298 23.95 3.26 -19.52
CA LYS A 298 24.51 4.06 -20.64
C LYS A 298 25.44 3.27 -21.54
N ASN A 299 26.18 2.30 -21.01
CA ASN A 299 27.07 1.45 -21.80
C ASN A 299 26.30 0.42 -22.63
N ASN A 300 25.08 0.05 -22.20
CA ASN A 300 24.25 -0.95 -22.86
C ASN A 300 22.84 -0.41 -23.19
N PRO A 301 22.71 0.69 -23.94
CA PRO A 301 21.46 1.46 -24.05
C PRO A 301 20.30 0.70 -24.72
N LYS A 302 20.62 -0.37 -25.46
CA LYS A 302 19.65 -1.22 -26.16
C LYS A 302 19.17 -2.41 -25.33
N ASN A 303 19.77 -2.68 -24.18
CA ASN A 303 19.32 -3.76 -23.30
C ASN A 303 17.90 -3.44 -22.79
N GLU A 304 17.07 -4.47 -22.73
CA GLU A 304 15.71 -4.37 -22.20
C GLU A 304 15.78 -4.41 -20.67
N VAL A 305 15.21 -3.41 -19.99
CA VAL A 305 14.93 -3.48 -18.54
C VAL A 305 13.74 -4.41 -18.34
N VAL A 306 12.67 -4.20 -19.10
CA VAL A 306 11.47 -5.06 -19.11
C VAL A 306 10.71 -4.91 -20.42
N LYS A 307 9.94 -5.95 -20.77
CA LYS A 307 9.04 -5.94 -21.92
C LYS A 307 7.73 -6.68 -21.62
N ARG A 308 6.60 -5.98 -21.68
CA ARG A 308 5.26 -6.57 -21.51
C ARG A 308 4.26 -5.95 -22.48
N ASN A 309 3.67 -6.76 -23.35
CA ASN A 309 2.70 -6.31 -24.36
C ASN A 309 3.27 -5.14 -25.20
N ASN A 310 2.68 -3.94 -25.05
CA ASN A 310 3.11 -2.72 -25.75
C ASN A 310 4.12 -1.87 -24.93
N TYR A 311 4.49 -2.31 -23.74
CA TYR A 311 5.45 -1.63 -22.86
C TYR A 311 6.85 -2.21 -23.06
N LEU A 312 7.81 -1.34 -23.39
CA LEU A 312 9.23 -1.65 -23.50
C LEU A 312 10.01 -0.56 -22.77
N MET A 313 10.69 -0.94 -21.70
CA MET A 313 11.66 -0.09 -21.02
C MET A 313 13.05 -0.55 -21.42
N THR A 314 13.82 0.32 -22.07
CA THR A 314 15.24 0.05 -22.37
C THR A 314 16.15 0.73 -21.36
N TYR A 315 17.40 0.32 -21.32
CA TYR A 315 18.42 0.92 -20.45
C TYR A 315 18.62 2.42 -20.76
N ASP A 316 18.49 2.85 -22.02
CA ASP A 316 18.53 4.27 -22.38
C ASP A 316 17.36 5.07 -21.77
N ILE A 317 16.15 4.52 -21.79
CA ILE A 317 14.97 5.18 -21.22
C ILE A 317 15.11 5.23 -19.69
N GLY A 318 15.45 4.12 -19.04
CA GLY A 318 15.63 4.06 -17.60
C GLY A 318 16.79 4.93 -17.09
N ALA A 319 17.88 5.06 -17.86
CA ALA A 319 18.98 5.96 -17.51
C ALA A 319 18.53 7.43 -17.51
N LYS A 320 17.77 7.86 -18.54
CA LYS A 320 17.21 9.21 -18.60
C LYS A 320 16.25 9.49 -17.45
N GLU A 321 15.47 8.50 -17.02
CA GLU A 321 14.59 8.63 -15.85
C GLU A 321 15.39 8.85 -14.56
N ILE A 322 16.42 8.05 -14.32
CA ILE A 322 17.29 8.20 -13.15
C ILE A 322 18.01 9.56 -13.16
N GLU A 323 18.43 10.05 -14.32
CA GLU A 323 19.09 11.35 -14.44
C GLU A 323 18.16 12.54 -14.24
N THR A 324 16.92 12.44 -14.74
CA THR A 324 15.91 13.51 -14.62
C THR A 324 15.19 13.50 -13.27
N SER A 325 15.15 12.34 -12.60
CA SER A 325 14.55 12.15 -11.29
C SER A 325 15.42 11.25 -10.40
N PRO A 326 16.56 11.77 -9.89
CA PRO A 326 17.52 10.98 -9.13
C PRO A 326 17.00 10.42 -7.80
N LEU A 327 15.78 10.77 -7.38
CA LEU A 327 15.10 10.21 -6.20
C LEU A 327 14.25 8.97 -6.50
N ILE A 328 14.10 8.61 -7.78
CA ILE A 328 13.17 7.60 -8.26
C ILE A 328 14.01 6.49 -8.92
N MET A 329 14.08 5.32 -8.28
CA MET A 329 14.29 4.09 -9.05
C MET A 329 13.11 3.97 -10.03
N PRO A 330 13.31 3.57 -11.30
CA PRO A 330 12.24 3.51 -12.30
C PRO A 330 10.97 2.89 -11.70
N TYR A 331 9.85 3.60 -11.83
CA TYR A 331 8.58 3.18 -11.26
C TYR A 331 8.08 1.95 -12.02
N MET A 332 7.92 0.83 -11.31
CA MET A 332 7.45 -0.43 -11.88
C MET A 332 6.09 -0.75 -11.23
N PRO A 333 4.96 -0.46 -11.90
CA PRO A 333 3.63 -0.51 -11.28
C PRO A 333 3.12 -1.92 -10.97
N ILE A 334 3.81 -2.97 -11.43
CA ILE A 334 3.39 -4.36 -11.28
C ILE A 334 4.57 -5.17 -10.75
N LYS A 335 4.33 -6.01 -9.72
CA LYS A 335 5.36 -6.76 -9.00
C LYS A 335 6.24 -7.61 -9.91
N ASP A 336 5.65 -8.37 -10.84
CA ASP A 336 6.42 -9.22 -11.76
C ASP A 336 7.29 -8.40 -12.75
N ILE A 337 6.81 -7.22 -13.14
CA ILE A 337 7.58 -6.23 -13.92
C ILE A 337 8.74 -5.66 -13.10
N ALA A 338 8.52 -5.39 -11.80
CA ALA A 338 9.55 -4.93 -10.88
C ALA A 338 10.60 -6.01 -10.59
N ASP A 339 10.16 -7.27 -10.47
CA ASP A 339 11.02 -8.43 -10.25
C ASP A 339 11.86 -8.76 -11.48
N GLU A 340 11.28 -8.72 -12.69
CA GLU A 340 12.00 -8.89 -13.97
C GLU A 340 13.05 -7.79 -14.16
N ALA A 341 12.67 -6.53 -13.93
CA ALA A 341 13.60 -5.41 -13.99
C ALA A 341 14.72 -5.56 -12.95
N LYS A 342 14.39 -5.98 -11.73
CA LYS A 342 15.37 -6.24 -10.67
C LYS A 342 16.33 -7.36 -11.08
N GLU A 343 15.85 -8.46 -11.63
CA GLU A 343 16.69 -9.58 -12.06
C GLU A 343 17.66 -9.15 -13.17
N HIS A 344 17.16 -8.51 -14.23
CA HIS A 344 17.99 -8.02 -15.33
C HIS A 344 19.04 -7.02 -14.85
N LEU A 345 18.63 -6.02 -14.05
CA LEU A 345 19.55 -5.02 -13.52
C LEU A 345 20.56 -5.64 -12.55
N THR A 346 20.14 -6.56 -11.67
CA THR A 346 21.05 -7.20 -10.71
C THR A 346 22.11 -8.01 -11.44
N ASN A 347 21.73 -8.85 -12.41
CA ASN A 347 22.68 -9.68 -13.16
C ASN A 347 23.72 -8.87 -13.96
N ASP A 348 23.32 -7.71 -14.48
CA ASP A 348 24.19 -6.85 -15.28
C ASP A 348 25.05 -5.90 -14.42
N VAL A 349 24.54 -5.48 -13.26
CA VAL A 349 25.22 -4.56 -12.33
C VAL A 349 26.14 -5.30 -11.36
N GLU A 350 25.82 -6.53 -10.94
CA GLU A 350 26.62 -7.35 -10.02
C GLU A 350 28.08 -7.51 -10.50
N LYS A 351 28.29 -7.59 -11.83
CA LYS A 351 29.62 -7.74 -12.43
C LYS A 351 30.52 -6.51 -12.31
N VAL A 352 29.94 -5.34 -12.05
CA VAL A 352 30.66 -4.06 -12.01
C VAL A 352 30.52 -3.32 -10.68
N THR A 353 29.66 -3.79 -9.78
CA THR A 353 29.50 -3.23 -8.44
C THR A 353 30.62 -3.73 -7.52
N PRO A 354 31.39 -2.82 -6.88
CA PRO A 354 32.37 -3.19 -5.87
C PRO A 354 31.78 -4.09 -4.77
N PRO A 355 32.50 -5.13 -4.29
CA PRO A 355 31.99 -6.09 -3.28
C PRO A 355 31.51 -5.44 -1.97
N ASP A 356 32.03 -4.25 -1.66
CA ASP A 356 31.72 -3.50 -0.45
C ASP A 356 30.41 -2.69 -0.58
N LEU A 357 29.88 -2.51 -1.80
CA LEU A 357 28.58 -1.90 -2.07
C LEU A 357 27.50 -3.00 -2.05
N LYS A 358 27.22 -3.53 -0.86
CA LYS A 358 26.08 -4.42 -0.62
C LYS A 358 24.79 -3.62 -0.64
N ILE A 359 24.37 -3.21 -1.82
CA ILE A 359 23.14 -2.46 -1.98
C ILE A 359 22.05 -3.49 -2.23
N ALA A 360 21.12 -3.58 -1.28
CA ALA A 360 19.84 -4.18 -1.57
C ALA A 360 19.18 -3.31 -2.65
N MET A 361 19.39 -3.65 -3.92
CA MET A 361 18.50 -3.25 -5.00
C MET A 361 17.17 -3.97 -4.74
N LYS A 362 16.41 -3.54 -3.74
CA LYS A 362 14.97 -3.78 -3.79
C LYS A 362 14.51 -3.05 -5.04
N GLY A 363 14.14 -3.83 -6.07
CA GLY A 363 13.35 -3.33 -7.20
C GLY A 363 12.27 -2.43 -6.61
N GLY A 364 11.99 -1.32 -7.30
CA GLY A 364 11.00 -0.34 -6.84
C GLY A 364 9.83 -1.09 -6.25
N VAL A 365 9.64 -0.95 -4.92
CA VAL A 365 8.49 -1.57 -4.24
C VAL A 365 7.28 -1.16 -5.05
N ALA A 366 6.42 -2.10 -5.43
CA ALA A 366 5.14 -1.77 -6.04
C ALA A 366 4.52 -0.67 -5.17
N GLY A 367 4.50 0.56 -5.72
CA GLY A 367 4.07 1.72 -4.96
C GLY A 367 2.57 1.65 -4.78
N GLU A 368 2.07 2.39 -3.79
CA GLU A 368 0.69 2.86 -3.83
C GLU A 368 0.38 3.33 -5.26
N ARG A 369 -0.83 3.03 -5.76
CA ARG A 369 -1.32 3.19 -7.15
C ARG A 369 -0.93 4.52 -7.84
N TYR A 370 -0.59 5.54 -7.06
CA TYR A 370 -0.03 6.81 -7.49
C TYR A 370 1.32 7.06 -6.80
N PRO A 371 2.39 7.43 -7.54
CA PRO A 371 3.67 7.74 -6.94
C PRO A 371 3.54 8.81 -5.86
N LEU A 372 3.91 8.49 -4.62
CA LEU A 372 3.81 9.39 -3.47
C LEU A 372 4.51 10.74 -3.68
N ASN A 373 5.60 10.76 -4.46
CA ASN A 373 6.31 11.98 -4.84
C ASN A 373 5.53 12.85 -5.83
N PHE A 374 4.74 12.23 -6.72
CA PHE A 374 3.83 12.92 -7.63
C PHE A 374 2.65 13.55 -6.86
N LEU A 375 2.04 12.79 -5.94
CA LEU A 375 1.02 13.31 -5.04
C LEU A 375 1.55 14.45 -4.15
N ALA A 376 2.78 14.32 -3.65
CA ALA A 376 3.46 15.38 -2.89
C ALA A 376 3.75 16.63 -3.75
N ALA A 377 4.14 16.46 -5.02
CA ALA A 377 4.35 17.56 -5.96
C ALA A 377 3.04 18.31 -6.27
N ILE A 378 1.93 17.59 -6.49
CA ILE A 378 0.60 18.17 -6.69
C ILE A 378 0.13 18.94 -5.46
N LYS A 379 0.29 18.36 -4.26
CA LYS A 379 0.00 19.05 -2.99
C LYS A 379 0.79 20.36 -2.87
N LYS A 380 2.04 20.36 -3.31
CA LYS A 380 2.92 21.54 -3.25
C LYS A 380 2.56 22.61 -4.28
N SER A 381 2.19 22.23 -5.52
CA SER A 381 1.99 23.17 -6.62
C SER A 381 0.55 23.70 -6.71
N LEU A 382 -0.44 22.86 -6.37
CA LEU A 382 -1.86 23.12 -6.59
C LEU A 382 -2.67 22.96 -5.30
N GLY A 383 -2.06 22.57 -4.18
CA GLY A 383 -2.74 22.08 -2.97
C GLY A 383 -3.97 22.86 -2.51
N SER A 384 -3.92 24.19 -2.44
CA SER A 384 -5.06 25.01 -2.00
C SER A 384 -6.04 25.41 -3.12
N LYS A 385 -5.73 25.06 -4.38
CA LYS A 385 -6.62 25.29 -5.51
C LYS A 385 -7.78 24.30 -5.43
N SER A 386 -8.96 24.77 -5.83
CA SER A 386 -10.12 23.89 -5.99
C SER A 386 -9.81 22.90 -7.10
N LEU A 387 -10.03 21.61 -6.84
CA LEU A 387 -9.96 20.58 -7.86
C LEU A 387 -11.32 20.40 -8.52
N PHE A 388 -12.37 20.24 -7.71
CA PHE A 388 -13.76 20.28 -8.16
C PHE A 388 -14.69 20.67 -7.01
N LYS A 389 -15.95 20.95 -7.34
CA LYS A 389 -17.03 21.07 -6.38
C LYS A 389 -18.30 20.42 -6.94
N TYR A 390 -18.81 19.43 -6.24
CA TYR A 390 -20.02 18.72 -6.60
C TYR A 390 -21.06 18.84 -5.49
N LYS A 391 -22.20 19.47 -5.81
CA LYS A 391 -23.24 19.83 -4.82
C LYS A 391 -22.63 20.61 -3.64
N ALA A 392 -22.88 20.17 -2.41
CA ALA A 392 -22.33 20.79 -1.20
C ALA A 392 -20.86 20.39 -0.91
N PHE A 393 -20.29 19.42 -1.64
CA PHE A 393 -18.95 18.90 -1.38
C PHE A 393 -17.91 19.54 -2.31
N GLY A 394 -16.93 20.20 -1.72
CA GLY A 394 -15.76 20.75 -2.42
C GLY A 394 -14.50 19.97 -2.06
N GLN A 395 -13.61 19.80 -3.03
CA GLN A 395 -12.31 19.17 -2.83
C GLN A 395 -11.20 20.01 -3.46
N THR A 396 -10.10 20.20 -2.73
CA THR A 396 -8.87 20.82 -3.25
C THR A 396 -7.92 19.77 -3.82
N TYR A 397 -6.88 20.19 -4.55
CA TYR A 397 -5.84 19.27 -5.01
C TYR A 397 -5.11 18.57 -3.85
N ALA A 398 -4.98 19.24 -2.69
CA ALA A 398 -4.39 18.61 -1.51
C ALA A 398 -5.26 17.48 -0.97
N ASP A 399 -6.56 17.75 -0.83
CA ASP A 399 -7.55 16.76 -0.39
C ASP A 399 -7.68 15.60 -1.39
N GLY A 400 -7.61 15.89 -2.69
CA GLY A 400 -7.61 14.90 -3.77
C GLY A 400 -6.40 13.98 -3.65
N ALA A 401 -5.21 14.54 -3.45
CA ALA A 401 -3.99 13.76 -3.26
C ALA A 401 -4.00 12.95 -1.94
N ASP A 402 -4.66 13.43 -0.88
CA ASP A 402 -4.89 12.63 0.33
C ASP A 402 -5.87 11.49 0.13
N VAL A 403 -6.95 11.70 -0.62
CA VAL A 403 -7.87 10.63 -1.02
C VAL A 403 -7.13 9.58 -1.87
N LEU A 404 -6.32 10.01 -2.83
CA LEU A 404 -5.54 9.13 -3.70
C LEU A 404 -4.38 8.41 -2.99
N LYS A 405 -3.92 8.94 -1.85
CA LYS A 405 -2.89 8.31 -1.02
C LYS A 405 -3.41 7.06 -0.29
N TYR A 406 -4.68 7.06 0.09
CA TYR A 406 -5.30 5.96 0.85
C TYR A 406 -6.36 5.19 0.05
N SER A 407 -6.48 5.48 -1.24
CA SER A 407 -7.46 4.85 -2.11
C SER A 407 -7.04 3.46 -2.55
N GLY A 408 -7.87 2.46 -2.24
CA GLY A 408 -7.89 1.18 -2.95
C GLY A 408 -8.47 1.31 -4.38
N PRO A 409 -8.66 0.21 -5.12
CA PRO A 409 -9.24 0.24 -6.44
C PRO A 409 -10.75 0.42 -6.30
N LEU A 410 -11.25 1.54 -6.82
CA LEU A 410 -12.68 1.78 -6.97
C LEU A 410 -12.98 2.23 -8.39
N GLU A 411 -14.08 1.66 -8.87
CA GLU A 411 -14.67 1.66 -10.22
C GLU A 411 -15.17 3.04 -10.67
N SER A 412 -15.36 3.20 -11.98
CA SER A 412 -16.13 4.30 -12.58
C SER A 412 -17.61 4.13 -12.27
N ASP A 413 -18.29 5.19 -11.82
CA ASP A 413 -19.75 5.24 -11.80
C ASP A 413 -20.22 5.99 -13.07
N PRO A 414 -21.06 5.39 -13.94
CA PRO A 414 -21.60 6.09 -15.11
C PRO A 414 -22.34 7.39 -14.77
N LYS A 415 -22.86 7.53 -13.54
CA LYS A 415 -23.50 8.76 -13.06
C LYS A 415 -22.48 9.88 -12.78
N ALA A 416 -21.21 9.53 -12.60
CA ALA A 416 -20.10 10.45 -12.32
C ALA A 416 -19.32 10.88 -13.57
N GLU A 417 -19.66 10.39 -14.77
CA GLU A 417 -18.91 10.63 -16.02
C GLU A 417 -18.72 12.12 -16.35
N ASN A 418 -19.71 12.96 -16.06
CA ASN A 418 -19.60 14.42 -16.24
C ASN A 418 -18.59 15.04 -15.26
N LEU A 419 -18.59 14.59 -14.00
CA LEU A 419 -17.68 15.07 -12.97
C LEU A 419 -16.25 14.53 -13.20
N GLU A 420 -16.14 13.30 -13.71
CA GLU A 420 -14.89 12.72 -14.18
C GLU A 420 -14.26 13.55 -15.28
N CYS A 421 -15.02 13.90 -16.34
CA CYS A 421 -14.54 14.76 -17.42
C CYS A 421 -14.06 16.13 -16.90
N GLU A 422 -14.77 16.71 -15.93
CA GLU A 422 -14.41 17.98 -15.31
C GLU A 422 -13.09 17.87 -14.52
N ILE A 423 -12.96 16.83 -13.68
CA ILE A 423 -11.77 16.59 -12.88
C ILE A 423 -10.58 16.27 -13.79
N ALA A 424 -10.76 15.45 -14.82
CA ALA A 424 -9.70 15.12 -15.78
C ALA A 424 -9.17 16.38 -16.48
N ALA A 425 -10.06 17.24 -16.97
CA ALA A 425 -9.68 18.50 -17.61
C ALA A 425 -8.95 19.46 -16.66
N GLU A 426 -9.34 19.51 -15.39
CA GLU A 426 -8.63 20.32 -14.37
C GLU A 426 -7.25 19.74 -14.03
N ILE A 427 -7.15 18.42 -13.85
CA ILE A 427 -5.87 17.76 -13.62
C ILE A 427 -4.91 18.01 -14.79
N GLU A 428 -5.39 17.88 -16.05
CA GLU A 428 -4.61 18.16 -17.27
C GLU A 428 -4.09 19.60 -17.33
N ARG A 429 -4.90 20.59 -16.93
CA ARG A 429 -4.47 22.00 -16.82
C ARG A 429 -3.38 22.22 -15.77
N GLY A 430 -3.31 21.34 -14.77
CA GLY A 430 -2.31 21.37 -13.70
C GLY A 430 -0.95 20.78 -14.07
N VAL A 431 -0.82 20.13 -15.22
CA VAL A 431 0.39 19.41 -15.64
C VAL A 431 1.40 20.36 -16.30
N PRO A 432 2.70 20.31 -15.94
CA PRO A 432 3.72 21.10 -16.62
C PRO A 432 3.82 20.74 -18.11
N PRO A 433 3.93 21.72 -19.03
CA PRO A 433 3.92 21.48 -20.49
C PRO A 433 5.19 20.84 -21.06
N GLN A 434 6.14 20.40 -20.22
CA GLN A 434 7.45 19.86 -20.62
C GLN A 434 7.58 18.35 -20.30
N LEU A 435 6.51 17.59 -20.45
CA LEU A 435 6.58 16.13 -20.37
C LEU A 435 7.01 15.52 -21.71
N SER A 436 7.75 14.42 -21.66
CA SER A 436 8.03 13.64 -22.85
C SER A 436 6.73 13.02 -23.40
N PRO A 437 6.61 12.76 -24.72
CA PRO A 437 5.38 12.20 -25.31
C PRO A 437 4.95 10.87 -24.68
N THR A 438 5.90 10.05 -24.25
CA THR A 438 5.65 8.76 -23.58
C THR A 438 5.13 8.96 -22.16
N MET A 439 5.71 9.90 -21.39
CA MET A 439 5.20 10.27 -20.07
C MET A 439 3.81 10.90 -20.16
N ALA A 440 3.52 11.68 -21.21
CA ALA A 440 2.20 12.28 -21.41
C ALA A 440 1.11 11.21 -21.61
N ILE A 441 1.42 10.10 -22.30
CA ILE A 441 0.48 8.98 -22.52
C ILE A 441 0.22 8.20 -21.23
N GLU A 442 1.26 7.89 -20.45
CA GLU A 442 1.11 7.13 -19.18
C GLU A 442 0.50 7.97 -18.06
N ILE A 443 0.86 9.25 -17.99
CA ILE A 443 0.25 10.21 -17.08
C ILE A 443 -1.21 10.41 -17.44
N SER A 444 -1.58 10.47 -18.73
CA SER A 444 -2.98 10.59 -19.16
C SER A 444 -3.84 9.41 -18.67
N ALA A 445 -3.39 8.15 -18.84
CA ALA A 445 -4.11 6.98 -18.32
C ALA A 445 -4.21 6.96 -16.77
N THR A 446 -3.15 7.41 -16.09
CA THR A 446 -3.12 7.53 -14.62
C THR A 446 -4.03 8.66 -14.13
N MET A 447 -4.09 9.77 -14.87
CA MET A 447 -4.95 10.93 -14.60
C MET A 447 -6.42 10.61 -14.84
N GLU A 448 -6.72 9.88 -15.90
CA GLU A 448 -8.07 9.37 -16.16
C GLU A 448 -8.53 8.46 -15.00
N THR A 449 -7.66 7.57 -14.54
CA THR A 449 -7.95 6.70 -13.39
C THR A 449 -8.11 7.50 -12.09
N ALA A 450 -7.28 8.51 -11.85
CA ALA A 450 -7.41 9.43 -10.71
C ALA A 450 -8.71 10.25 -10.77
N ALA A 451 -9.08 10.75 -11.95
CA ALA A 451 -10.29 11.52 -12.18
C ALA A 451 -11.53 10.66 -11.92
N LYS A 452 -11.55 9.42 -12.41
CA LYS A 452 -12.60 8.43 -12.11
C LYS A 452 -12.78 8.23 -10.62
N HIS A 453 -11.67 8.02 -9.92
CA HIS A 453 -11.67 7.77 -8.48
C HIS A 453 -12.21 8.97 -7.68
N LEU A 454 -11.71 10.16 -8.01
CA LEU A 454 -12.12 11.40 -7.36
C LEU A 454 -13.56 11.79 -7.70
N ALA A 455 -14.03 11.50 -8.91
CA ALA A 455 -15.41 11.76 -9.33
C ALA A 455 -16.40 10.90 -8.55
N LYS A 456 -16.14 9.60 -8.38
CA LYS A 456 -17.02 8.73 -7.60
C LYS A 456 -17.08 9.16 -6.13
N VAL A 457 -15.93 9.33 -5.48
CA VAL A 457 -15.85 9.79 -4.09
C VAL A 457 -16.51 11.17 -3.93
N GLY A 458 -16.30 12.06 -4.90
CA GLY A 458 -16.90 13.38 -4.95
C GLY A 458 -18.41 13.35 -5.08
N MET A 459 -18.94 12.46 -5.91
CA MET A 459 -20.37 12.25 -6.11
C MET A 459 -21.03 11.70 -4.83
N GLU A 460 -20.55 10.57 -4.31
CA GLU A 460 -21.09 9.92 -3.11
C GLU A 460 -21.11 10.89 -1.90
N LYS A 461 -19.98 11.59 -1.66
CA LYS A 461 -19.89 12.57 -0.59
C LYS A 461 -20.76 13.80 -0.86
N GLY A 462 -20.85 14.26 -2.11
CA GLY A 462 -21.69 15.40 -2.49
C GLY A 462 -23.18 15.12 -2.32
N GLU A 463 -23.65 13.94 -2.66
CA GLU A 463 -25.05 13.53 -2.44
C GLU A 463 -25.39 13.38 -0.96
N ALA A 464 -24.53 12.71 -0.19
CA ALA A 464 -24.71 12.56 1.25
C ALA A 464 -24.71 13.93 1.97
N LEU A 465 -23.81 14.82 1.58
CA LEU A 465 -23.67 16.14 2.18
C LEU A 465 -24.80 17.08 1.76
N GLU A 466 -25.28 17.00 0.52
CA GLU A 466 -26.45 17.77 0.07
C GLU A 466 -27.71 17.36 0.84
N HIS A 467 -27.90 16.06 1.07
CA HIS A 467 -29.00 15.56 1.91
C HIS A 467 -28.92 16.17 3.31
N LEU A 468 -27.74 16.10 3.95
CA LEU A 468 -27.53 16.70 5.26
C LEU A 468 -27.80 18.22 5.26
N VAL A 469 -27.27 18.95 4.27
CA VAL A 469 -27.49 20.41 4.14
C VAL A 469 -28.97 20.74 4.02
N ASN A 470 -29.75 19.96 3.27
CA ASN A 470 -31.20 20.15 3.15
C ASN A 470 -31.90 19.88 4.49
N LEU A 471 -31.53 18.83 5.22
CA LEU A 471 -32.05 18.57 6.57
C LEU A 471 -31.69 19.69 7.56
N MET A 472 -30.50 20.27 7.46
CA MET A 472 -30.09 21.40 8.28
C MET A 472 -30.90 22.66 7.95
N LYS A 473 -31.18 22.90 6.67
CA LYS A 473 -32.06 24.01 6.23
C LYS A 473 -33.50 23.83 6.72
N ASP A 474 -34.02 22.59 6.72
CA ASP A 474 -35.34 22.26 7.28
C ASP A 474 -35.44 22.58 8.78
N GLN A 475 -34.36 22.38 9.54
CA GLN A 475 -34.29 22.74 10.96
C GLN A 475 -34.20 24.24 11.20
N GLY A 476 -33.78 25.01 10.18
CA GLY A 476 -33.79 26.46 10.18
C GLY A 476 -32.92 27.09 11.27
N GLU A 477 -33.47 28.06 11.99
CA GLU A 477 -32.74 28.84 13.00
C GLU A 477 -32.60 28.14 14.36
N SER A 478 -32.96 26.85 14.43
CA SER A 478 -32.80 26.05 15.65
C SER A 478 -31.32 25.99 16.06
N PRO A 479 -31.02 26.03 17.37
CA PRO A 479 -29.64 26.07 17.85
C PRO A 479 -28.91 24.75 17.59
N MET A 480 -27.87 24.80 16.76
CA MET A 480 -27.01 23.66 16.43
C MET A 480 -25.90 23.48 17.47
N GLY A 481 -25.33 24.55 18.00
CA GLY A 481 -24.31 24.48 19.05
C GLY A 481 -23.48 25.75 19.20
N LEU A 482 -22.54 25.74 20.14
CA LEU A 482 -21.54 26.80 20.29
C LEU A 482 -20.31 26.45 19.46
N VAL A 483 -20.00 27.25 18.46
CA VAL A 483 -18.77 27.12 17.66
C VAL A 483 -17.92 28.35 17.92
N GLN A 484 -16.71 28.16 18.46
CA GLN A 484 -15.79 29.25 18.82
C GLN A 484 -16.42 30.32 19.75
N GLY A 485 -17.31 29.89 20.66
CA GLY A 485 -17.98 30.77 21.62
C GLY A 485 -19.24 31.48 21.10
N TYR A 486 -19.62 31.26 19.84
CA TYR A 486 -20.85 31.82 19.25
C TYR A 486 -21.89 30.74 19.02
N GLN A 487 -23.15 31.05 19.36
CA GLN A 487 -24.28 30.18 19.09
C GLN A 487 -24.56 30.17 17.58
N GLN A 488 -24.55 28.99 16.98
CA GLN A 488 -24.84 28.80 15.57
C GLN A 488 -26.14 28.05 15.37
N SER A 489 -26.90 28.45 14.35
CA SER A 489 -28.07 27.70 13.91
C SER A 489 -27.71 26.59 12.93
N TYR A 490 -28.66 25.69 12.66
CA TYR A 490 -28.51 24.71 11.59
C TYR A 490 -28.41 25.39 10.21
N ASN A 491 -29.09 26.51 10.01
CA ASN A 491 -28.99 27.31 8.78
C ASN A 491 -27.59 27.92 8.60
N ASP A 492 -26.97 28.43 9.68
CA ASP A 492 -25.58 28.91 9.65
C ASP A 492 -24.59 27.78 9.31
N GLY A 493 -24.79 26.61 9.91
CA GLY A 493 -23.99 25.41 9.62
C GLY A 493 -24.13 24.97 8.16
N ALA A 494 -25.35 24.94 7.62
CA ALA A 494 -25.64 24.59 6.24
C ALA A 494 -24.92 25.54 5.27
N ARG A 495 -25.02 26.85 5.50
CA ARG A 495 -24.33 27.85 4.67
C ARG A 495 -22.81 27.71 4.71
N ARG A 496 -22.23 27.38 5.87
CA ARG A 496 -20.78 27.17 6.00
C ARG A 496 -20.31 25.97 5.17
N ILE A 497 -21.06 24.88 5.18
CA ILE A 497 -20.78 23.70 4.35
C ILE A 497 -20.87 24.09 2.86
N GLU A 498 -21.96 24.75 2.46
CA GLU A 498 -22.17 25.17 1.07
C GLU A 498 -21.13 26.16 0.55
N LEU A 499 -20.60 27.04 1.41
CA LEU A 499 -19.60 28.04 1.01
C LEU A 499 -18.17 27.54 1.13
N SER A 500 -17.94 26.38 1.77
CA SER A 500 -16.59 25.87 1.92
C SER A 500 -16.01 25.39 0.58
N LYS A 501 -14.69 25.57 0.46
CA LYS A 501 -13.89 25.02 -0.64
C LYS A 501 -13.46 23.57 -0.36
N SER A 502 -13.35 23.21 0.93
CA SER A 502 -13.01 21.89 1.41
C SER A 502 -13.53 21.68 2.83
N LEU A 503 -13.84 20.44 3.18
CA LEU A 503 -14.18 20.06 4.56
C LEU A 503 -12.99 19.52 5.36
N ALA A 504 -11.80 19.45 4.78
CA ALA A 504 -10.59 19.07 5.49
C ALA A 504 -10.18 20.15 6.50
N THR A 505 -9.87 19.76 7.73
CA THR A 505 -9.41 20.67 8.79
C THR A 505 -8.36 20.01 9.67
N ASP A 506 -7.27 20.73 9.95
CA ASP A 506 -6.13 20.25 10.75
C ASP A 506 -6.39 20.31 12.27
N LYS A 507 -7.48 20.97 12.69
CA LYS A 507 -7.83 21.16 14.10
C LYS A 507 -9.32 20.99 14.30
N VAL A 508 -9.70 19.94 15.01
CA VAL A 508 -11.08 19.67 15.42
C VAL A 508 -11.10 19.59 16.93
N ASP A 509 -11.92 20.43 17.58
CA ASP A 509 -12.22 20.26 19.00
C ASP A 509 -13.06 19.00 19.17
N LYS A 510 -12.51 17.99 19.83
CA LYS A 510 -13.12 16.65 19.90
C LYS A 510 -14.51 16.67 20.54
N GLY A 511 -14.69 17.46 21.61
CA GLY A 511 -15.99 17.56 22.30
C GLY A 511 -17.06 18.24 21.45
N THR A 512 -16.70 19.32 20.75
CA THR A 512 -17.60 20.00 19.80
C THR A 512 -17.95 19.09 18.62
N TYR A 513 -16.98 18.32 18.11
CA TYR A 513 -17.19 17.38 17.02
C TYR A 513 -18.15 16.25 17.39
N GLU A 514 -17.93 15.57 18.51
CA GLU A 514 -18.80 14.49 18.97
C GLU A 514 -20.23 14.99 19.20
N SER A 515 -20.38 16.18 19.79
CA SER A 515 -21.69 16.80 20.02
C SER A 515 -22.43 17.16 18.73
N LEU A 516 -21.72 17.68 17.71
CA LEU A 516 -22.32 17.99 16.41
C LEU A 516 -22.63 16.73 15.62
N LEU A 517 -21.77 15.71 15.71
CA LEU A 517 -21.95 14.42 15.04
C LEU A 517 -23.22 13.72 15.54
N GLU A 518 -23.46 13.67 16.86
CA GLU A 518 -24.68 13.12 17.45
C GLU A 518 -25.94 13.82 16.92
N LYS A 519 -25.89 15.15 16.81
CA LYS A 519 -27.00 15.95 16.27
C LYS A 519 -27.25 15.70 14.79
N PHE A 520 -26.21 15.56 13.98
CA PHE A 520 -26.36 15.27 12.55
C PHE A 520 -26.84 13.85 12.31
N ASN A 521 -26.36 12.87 13.08
CA ASN A 521 -26.87 11.50 13.06
C ASN A 521 -28.38 11.48 13.37
N GLY A 522 -28.81 12.18 14.43
CA GLY A 522 -30.23 12.29 14.76
C GLY A 522 -31.09 12.93 13.65
N LEU A 523 -30.55 13.88 12.88
CA LEU A 523 -31.26 14.45 11.71
C LEU A 523 -31.42 13.44 10.58
N VAL A 524 -30.36 12.71 10.26
CA VAL A 524 -30.34 11.73 9.18
C VAL A 524 -31.22 10.52 9.53
N GLU A 525 -31.20 10.06 10.78
CA GLU A 525 -32.06 8.99 11.28
C GLU A 525 -33.55 9.36 11.23
N ALA A 526 -33.90 10.61 11.56
CA ALA A 526 -35.28 11.07 11.54
C ALA A 526 -35.87 11.22 10.12
N LYS A 527 -35.03 11.48 9.11
CA LYS A 527 -35.42 11.62 7.71
C LYS A 527 -34.33 10.99 6.79
N PRO A 528 -34.33 9.66 6.64
CA PRO A 528 -33.36 8.98 5.80
C PRO A 528 -33.57 9.31 4.31
N ASN A 529 -32.49 9.30 3.52
CA ASN A 529 -32.56 9.49 2.07
C ASN A 529 -33.35 8.32 1.41
N ASN A 530 -34.14 8.61 0.38
CA ASN A 530 -34.96 7.63 -0.37
C ASN A 530 -34.19 6.42 -0.94
N GLU A 531 -32.88 6.53 -1.18
CA GLU A 531 -32.06 5.36 -1.55
C GLU A 531 -31.62 4.52 -0.34
N TYR A 532 -31.35 5.13 0.82
CA TYR A 532 -31.02 4.44 2.06
C TYR A 532 -32.25 3.85 2.76
N ALA A 533 -33.43 4.45 2.58
CA ALA A 533 -34.71 3.93 3.06
C ALA A 533 -35.10 2.58 2.42
N LYS A 534 -34.47 2.20 1.29
CA LYS A 534 -34.66 0.90 0.65
C LYS A 534 -33.85 -0.24 1.29
N VAL A 535 -32.89 0.11 2.14
CA VAL A 535 -31.89 -0.82 2.72
C VAL A 535 -31.93 -0.86 4.25
N MET A 536 -32.76 -0.02 4.88
CA MET A 536 -33.11 -0.17 6.29
C MET A 536 -34.27 -1.17 6.45
N PRO A 537 -34.24 -2.04 7.48
CA PRO A 537 -35.26 -3.05 7.72
C PRO A 537 -36.66 -2.48 7.98
#